data_AF-A0AAU6IFG1-F1
#
_entry.id   AF-A0AAU6IFG1-F1
#
_cell.length_a   1.000
_cell.length_b   1.000
_cell.length_c   1.000
_cell.angle_alpha   90.00
_cell.angle_beta   90.00
_cell.angle_gamma   90.00
#
_symmetry.space_group_name_H-M   'P 1'
#
loop_
_entity.id
_entity.type
_entity.pdbx_description
1 polymer ?
#
loop_
_entity_poly.entity_id
_entity_poly.type
_entity_poly.pdbx_seq_one_letter_code
_entity_poly.pdbx_strand_id
1 'polypeptide(L)'
;MTQAQEPQATAETAPVDERGHGAAAIAETVGAVLAHTADAATPHTPADAAEIRAITDAMVRLFVGAPLRSDGQLTVKSLAEEAGLRRNKLTHKHTGLKDLFYALIKAQQDPPRAFTDKERDASDQRKKDLKRVRAERDSLRTKIQQLARIVHVLEIENHQLRESAGTDGVVRIFPGPRH
;
A
#
# COMPACT_ATOMS: atom_id res chain seq x y z
N MET A 1 -36.42 -41.79 -31.48
CA MET A 1 -36.12 -42.00 -30.06
C MET A 1 -35.24 -40.85 -29.61
N THR A 2 -35.84 -39.98 -28.81
CA THR A 2 -35.24 -38.87 -28.07
C THR A 2 -34.13 -39.36 -27.16
N GLN A 3 -33.01 -38.65 -27.13
CA GLN A 3 -32.30 -38.38 -25.88
C GLN A 3 -31.60 -37.02 -26.01
N ALA A 4 -32.23 -36.03 -25.38
CA ALA A 4 -31.61 -34.80 -24.96
C ALA A 4 -30.77 -35.09 -23.71
N GLN A 5 -29.58 -34.50 -23.61
CA GLN A 5 -28.89 -34.33 -22.34
C GLN A 5 -28.24 -32.94 -22.33
N GLU A 6 -28.61 -32.18 -21.31
CA GLU A 6 -28.29 -30.78 -21.03
C GLU A 6 -26.81 -30.49 -20.70
N PRO A 7 -26.39 -29.21 -20.80
CA PRO A 7 -25.04 -28.75 -20.50
C PRO A 7 -24.78 -28.63 -18.99
N GLN A 8 -23.68 -29.21 -18.51
CA GLN A 8 -23.23 -29.06 -17.12
C GLN A 8 -22.43 -27.77 -16.93
N ALA A 9 -23.03 -26.87 -16.16
CA ALA A 9 -22.46 -26.16 -15.01
C ALA A 9 -21.08 -25.49 -15.18
N THR A 10 -21.15 -24.19 -15.42
CA THR A 10 -20.28 -23.14 -14.86
C THR A 10 -19.73 -23.49 -13.48
N ALA A 11 -18.40 -23.65 -13.39
CA ALA A 11 -17.68 -23.54 -12.12
C ALA A 11 -17.67 -22.07 -11.71
N GLU A 12 -18.59 -21.74 -10.81
CA GLU A 12 -18.67 -20.51 -10.06
C GLU A 12 -17.45 -20.44 -9.12
N THR A 13 -16.42 -19.72 -9.55
CA THR A 13 -15.27 -19.36 -8.72
C THR A 13 -15.77 -18.47 -7.58
N ALA A 14 -15.89 -19.07 -6.40
CA ALA A 14 -16.25 -18.40 -5.17
C ALA A 14 -15.37 -17.16 -4.92
N PRO A 15 -15.93 -16.08 -4.35
CA PRO A 15 -15.16 -14.89 -4.03
C PRO A 15 -14.18 -15.20 -2.90
N VAL A 16 -12.89 -15.07 -3.21
CA VAL A 16 -11.81 -15.04 -2.23
C VAL A 16 -12.12 -13.93 -1.22
N ASP A 17 -12.29 -14.30 0.04
CA ASP A 17 -12.56 -13.39 1.13
C ASP A 17 -11.31 -12.53 1.41
N GLU A 18 -11.18 -11.43 0.67
CA GLU A 18 -10.10 -10.44 0.81
C GLU A 18 -10.13 -9.70 2.16
N ARG A 19 -11.17 -9.90 2.97
CA ARG A 19 -11.37 -9.20 4.25
C ARG A 19 -10.41 -9.65 5.35
N GLY A 20 -9.90 -10.89 5.29
CA GLY A 20 -8.92 -11.40 6.26
C GLY A 20 -7.49 -10.90 6.01
N HIS A 21 -7.13 -10.66 4.75
CA HIS A 21 -5.79 -10.23 4.35
C HIS A 21 -5.49 -8.78 4.74
N GLY A 22 -6.53 -7.93 4.77
CA GLY A 22 -6.38 -6.53 5.18
C GLY A 22 -5.97 -6.39 6.64
N ALA A 23 -6.62 -7.11 7.56
CA ALA A 23 -6.30 -7.01 8.99
C ALA A 23 -4.90 -7.55 9.32
N ALA A 24 -4.51 -8.68 8.68
CA ALA A 24 -3.18 -9.25 8.83
C ALA A 24 -2.09 -8.34 8.23
N ALA A 25 -2.32 -7.77 7.04
CA ALA A 25 -1.40 -6.82 6.40
C ALA A 25 -1.28 -5.50 7.20
N ILE A 26 -2.36 -5.04 7.82
CA ILE A 26 -2.34 -3.89 8.72
C ILE A 26 -1.53 -4.23 9.99
N ALA A 27 -1.72 -5.41 10.57
CA ALA A 27 -0.93 -5.84 11.73
C ALA A 27 0.56 -5.96 11.41
N GLU A 28 0.90 -6.49 10.24
CA GLU A 28 2.28 -6.63 9.75
C GLU A 28 2.93 -5.27 9.47
N THR A 29 2.22 -4.37 8.77
CA THR A 29 2.73 -3.03 8.48
C THR A 29 2.85 -2.17 9.73
N VAL A 30 1.90 -2.24 10.65
CA VAL A 30 2.00 -1.57 11.97
C VAL A 30 3.15 -2.15 12.79
N GLY A 31 3.35 -3.46 12.76
CA GLY A 31 4.49 -4.12 13.41
C GLY A 31 5.84 -3.67 12.84
N ALA A 32 5.95 -3.57 11.51
CA ALA A 32 7.16 -3.13 10.82
C ALA A 32 7.47 -1.64 11.06
N VAL A 33 6.44 -0.78 11.03
CA VAL A 33 6.61 0.65 11.31
C VAL A 33 7.00 0.87 12.77
N LEU A 34 6.37 0.18 13.72
CA LEU A 34 6.75 0.26 15.13
C LEU A 34 8.18 -0.22 15.36
N ALA A 35 8.60 -1.33 14.72
CA ALA A 35 9.98 -1.82 14.78
C ALA A 35 10.99 -0.83 14.20
N HIS A 36 10.66 -0.18 13.07
CA HIS A 36 11.53 0.81 12.44
C HIS A 36 11.62 2.12 13.25
N THR A 37 10.53 2.53 13.91
CA THR A 37 10.55 3.69 14.82
C THR A 37 11.27 3.41 16.13
N ALA A 38 11.33 2.15 16.57
CA ALA A 38 12.10 1.73 17.74
C ALA A 38 13.61 1.78 17.48
N ASP A 39 14.05 1.58 16.23
CA ASP A 39 15.46 1.69 15.82
C ASP A 39 15.92 3.17 15.72
N ALA A 40 14.98 4.08 15.47
CA ALA A 40 15.27 5.51 15.27
C ALA A 40 15.22 6.37 16.56
N ALA A 41 14.72 5.85 17.69
CA ALA A 41 14.43 6.67 18.87
C ALA A 41 15.01 6.11 20.18
N THR A 42 16.11 6.74 20.65
CA THR A 42 16.67 6.64 22.03
C THR A 42 17.25 5.26 22.39
N PRO A 43 18.37 5.16 23.13
CA PRO A 43 18.87 3.85 23.57
C PRO A 43 17.88 3.22 24.54
N HIS A 44 17.02 2.34 24.03
CA HIS A 44 16.19 1.45 24.84
C HIS A 44 16.99 0.21 25.14
N THR A 45 17.07 -0.15 26.42
CA THR A 45 17.74 -1.38 26.85
C THR A 45 17.02 -2.56 26.16
N PRO A 46 17.69 -3.66 25.77
CA PRO A 46 17.01 -4.82 25.19
C PRO A 46 15.84 -5.34 26.06
N ALA A 47 15.92 -5.14 27.38
CA ALA A 47 14.82 -5.42 28.31
C ALA A 47 13.59 -4.51 28.08
N ASP A 48 13.80 -3.26 27.71
CA ASP A 48 12.73 -2.28 27.44
C ASP A 48 11.99 -2.64 26.16
N ALA A 49 12.72 -3.04 25.11
CA ALA A 49 12.13 -3.49 23.86
C ALA A 49 11.28 -4.76 24.05
N ALA A 50 11.76 -5.71 24.86
CA ALA A 50 10.99 -6.91 25.21
C ALA A 50 9.70 -6.57 26.00
N GLU A 51 9.79 -5.64 26.95
CA GLU A 51 8.62 -5.14 27.70
C GLU A 51 7.61 -4.44 26.77
N ILE A 52 8.07 -3.57 25.87
CA ILE A 52 7.23 -2.89 24.88
C ILE A 52 6.48 -3.92 24.03
N ARG A 53 7.20 -4.89 23.47
CA ARG A 53 6.60 -5.95 22.66
C ARG A 53 5.56 -6.76 23.43
N ALA A 54 5.86 -7.14 24.68
CA ALA A 54 4.91 -7.88 25.52
C ALA A 54 3.63 -7.07 25.79
N ILE A 55 3.74 -5.76 26.00
CA ILE A 55 2.59 -4.86 26.19
C ILE A 55 1.79 -4.74 24.90
N THR A 56 2.43 -4.53 23.75
CA THR A 56 1.73 -4.39 22.46
C THR A 56 1.00 -5.69 22.08
N ASP A 57 1.64 -6.85 22.24
CA ASP A 57 0.99 -8.14 21.97
C ASP A 57 -0.20 -8.38 22.91
N ALA A 58 -0.10 -7.97 24.18
CA ALA A 58 -1.19 -8.04 25.14
C ALA A 58 -2.36 -7.11 24.78
N MET A 59 -2.08 -5.90 24.30
CA MET A 59 -3.13 -5.00 23.79
C MET A 59 -3.91 -5.66 22.66
N VAL A 60 -3.21 -6.22 21.66
CA VAL A 60 -3.85 -6.88 20.52
C VAL A 60 -4.77 -8.01 20.99
N ARG A 61 -4.30 -8.87 21.90
CA ARG A 61 -5.11 -9.96 22.45
C ARG A 61 -6.35 -9.48 23.18
N LEU A 62 -6.23 -8.42 23.98
CA LEU A 62 -7.36 -7.81 24.69
C LEU A 62 -8.39 -7.20 23.73
N PHE A 63 -7.95 -6.48 22.70
CA PHE A 63 -8.86 -5.88 21.71
C PHE A 63 -9.53 -6.91 20.80
N VAL A 64 -8.87 -8.03 20.50
CA VAL A 64 -9.43 -9.15 19.72
C VAL A 64 -10.34 -10.03 20.58
N GLY A 65 -10.30 -9.91 21.91
CA GLY A 65 -11.10 -10.71 22.84
C GLY A 65 -10.56 -12.10 23.11
N ALA A 66 -9.24 -12.31 22.94
CA ALA A 66 -8.55 -13.59 23.18
C ALA A 66 -7.46 -13.44 24.27
N PRO A 67 -7.81 -13.06 25.51
CA PRO A 67 -6.85 -12.96 26.61
C PRO A 67 -6.33 -14.35 27.01
N LEU A 68 -5.04 -14.43 27.37
CA LEU A 68 -4.38 -15.66 27.79
C LEU A 68 -4.11 -15.72 29.30
N ARG A 69 -3.92 -14.56 29.94
CA ARG A 69 -3.47 -14.48 31.35
C ARG A 69 -4.36 -13.59 32.20
N SER A 70 -5.22 -12.78 31.59
CA SER A 70 -6.10 -11.82 32.25
C SER A 70 -7.58 -12.17 32.13
N ASP A 71 -8.40 -11.44 32.88
CA ASP A 71 -9.87 -11.49 32.86
C ASP A 71 -10.52 -10.89 31.59
N GLY A 72 -9.71 -10.46 30.62
CA GLY A 72 -10.16 -9.89 29.34
C GLY A 72 -10.71 -8.48 29.44
N GLN A 73 -10.69 -7.84 30.61
CA GLN A 73 -11.20 -6.49 30.77
C GLN A 73 -10.26 -5.47 30.10
N LEU A 74 -10.82 -4.43 29.48
CA LEU A 74 -10.04 -3.35 28.88
C LEU A 74 -9.55 -2.35 29.95
N THR A 75 -8.79 -2.84 30.92
CA THR A 75 -8.21 -2.03 32.01
C THR A 75 -6.69 -2.14 32.04
N VAL A 76 -6.02 -1.13 32.58
CA VAL A 76 -4.54 -1.15 32.73
C VAL A 76 -4.08 -2.29 33.66
N LYS A 77 -4.93 -2.73 34.59
CA LYS A 77 -4.64 -3.89 35.45
C LYS A 77 -4.58 -5.16 34.61
N SER A 78 -5.63 -5.42 33.83
CA SER A 78 -5.74 -6.58 32.95
C SER A 78 -4.67 -6.56 31.87
N LEU A 79 -4.32 -5.39 31.33
CA LEU A 79 -3.20 -5.24 30.38
C LEU A 79 -1.85 -5.60 31.02
N ALA A 80 -1.60 -5.18 32.25
CA ALA A 80 -0.36 -5.54 32.95
C ALA A 80 -0.28 -7.05 33.21
N GLU A 81 -1.40 -7.65 33.64
CA GLU A 81 -1.52 -9.09 33.87
C GLU A 81 -1.34 -9.90 32.57
N GLU A 82 -1.97 -9.44 31.49
CA GLU A 82 -1.88 -10.05 30.15
C GLU A 82 -0.46 -9.96 29.55
N ALA A 83 0.24 -8.85 29.80
CA ALA A 83 1.65 -8.67 29.42
C ALA A 83 2.62 -9.41 30.35
N GLY A 84 2.15 -9.94 31.50
CA GLY A 84 3.00 -10.54 32.53
C GLY A 84 3.92 -9.54 33.24
N LEU A 85 3.51 -8.27 33.31
CA LEU A 85 4.29 -7.17 33.88
C LEU A 85 3.62 -6.59 35.13
N ARG A 86 4.40 -5.93 35.98
CA ARG A 86 3.85 -5.15 37.10
C ARG A 86 3.22 -3.86 36.57
N ARG A 87 2.05 -3.49 37.11
CA ARG A 87 1.33 -2.24 36.77
C ARG A 87 2.23 -0.98 36.79
N ASN A 88 3.19 -0.91 37.71
CA ASN A 88 4.13 0.20 37.83
C ASN A 88 4.91 0.48 36.55
N LYS A 89 5.15 -0.54 35.72
CA LYS A 89 5.83 -0.39 34.43
C LYS A 89 5.01 0.47 33.47
N LEU A 90 3.68 0.28 33.42
CA LEU A 90 2.77 1.08 32.60
C LEU A 90 2.53 2.50 33.14
N THR A 91 2.70 2.73 34.44
CA THR A 91 2.46 4.05 35.05
C THR A 91 3.71 4.93 35.16
N HIS A 92 4.91 4.35 35.14
CA HIS A 92 6.16 5.12 35.31
C HIS A 92 7.16 5.01 34.15
N LYS A 93 7.18 3.89 33.41
CA LYS A 93 8.19 3.66 32.35
C LYS A 93 7.57 3.72 30.96
N HIS A 94 6.46 3.03 30.78
CA HIS A 94 5.75 2.89 29.51
C HIS A 94 4.43 3.69 29.51
N THR A 95 4.50 4.94 29.97
CA THR A 95 3.32 5.81 30.09
C THR A 95 2.66 6.07 28.73
N GLY A 96 3.46 6.22 27.66
CA GLY A 96 2.95 6.37 26.31
C GLY A 96 2.12 5.17 25.83
N LEU A 97 2.50 3.95 26.22
CA LEU A 97 1.72 2.75 25.90
C LEU A 97 0.40 2.70 26.69
N LYS A 98 0.42 3.11 27.96
CA LYS A 98 -0.81 3.25 28.76
C LYS A 98 -1.76 4.29 28.13
N ASP A 99 -1.23 5.42 27.68
CA ASP A 99 -2.03 6.47 27.04
C ASP A 99 -2.58 6.02 25.68
N LEU A 100 -1.78 5.30 24.88
CA LEU A 100 -2.24 4.64 23.65
C LEU A 100 -3.39 3.66 23.93
N PHE A 101 -3.27 2.83 24.97
CA PHE A 101 -4.31 1.88 25.35
C PHE A 101 -5.65 2.58 25.62
N TYR A 102 -5.62 3.66 26.40
CA TYR A 102 -6.83 4.45 26.66
C TYR A 102 -7.37 5.15 25.42
N ALA A 103 -6.50 5.65 24.54
CA ALA A 103 -6.91 6.23 23.27
C ALA A 103 -7.64 5.21 22.38
N LEU A 104 -7.14 3.98 22.30
CA LEU A 104 -7.77 2.89 21.55
C LEU A 104 -9.11 2.47 22.15
N ILE A 105 -9.22 2.35 23.48
CA ILE A 105 -10.49 2.09 24.16
C ILE A 105 -11.51 3.18 23.83
N LYS A 106 -11.10 4.45 23.92
CA LYS A 106 -11.96 5.58 23.60
C LYS A 106 -12.42 5.56 22.14
N ALA A 107 -11.52 5.25 21.21
CA ALA A 107 -11.84 5.13 19.79
C ALA A 107 -12.79 3.95 19.48
N GLN A 108 -12.78 2.89 20.30
CA GLN A 108 -13.70 1.76 20.16
C GLN A 108 -15.08 2.07 20.78
N GLN A 109 -15.12 2.82 21.87
CA GLN A 109 -16.36 3.19 22.57
C GLN A 109 -17.10 4.35 21.91
N ASP A 110 -16.38 5.25 21.23
CA ASP A 110 -16.98 6.30 20.43
C ASP A 110 -17.51 5.66 19.14
N PRO A 111 -18.82 5.68 18.86
CA PRO A 111 -19.32 5.19 17.58
C PRO A 111 -18.59 5.96 16.47
N PRO A 112 -18.05 5.30 15.44
CA PRO A 112 -17.38 6.00 14.36
C PRO A 112 -18.35 7.06 13.84
N ARG A 113 -17.99 8.34 14.02
CA ARG A 113 -18.82 9.46 13.59
C ARG A 113 -19.20 9.17 12.15
N ALA A 114 -20.50 9.08 11.88
CA ALA A 114 -20.97 8.93 10.52
C ALA A 114 -20.34 10.07 9.70
N PHE A 115 -19.55 9.70 8.68
CA PHE A 115 -18.98 10.68 7.76
C PHE A 115 -20.11 11.59 7.30
N THR A 116 -19.90 12.89 7.41
CA THR A 116 -20.85 13.85 6.88
C THR A 116 -20.97 13.65 5.37
N ASP A 117 -22.13 13.96 4.79
CA ASP A 117 -22.32 13.84 3.34
C ASP A 117 -21.25 14.62 2.57
N LYS A 118 -20.82 15.77 3.10
CA LYS A 118 -19.71 16.58 2.55
C LYS A 118 -18.39 15.81 2.48
N GLU A 119 -18.06 15.01 3.49
CA GLU A 119 -16.82 14.22 3.50
C GLU A 119 -16.88 13.06 2.52
N ARG A 120 -18.08 12.47 2.35
CA ARG A 120 -18.33 11.43 1.34
C ARG A 120 -18.20 12.01 -0.06
N ASP A 121 -18.86 13.14 -0.32
CA ASP A 121 -18.78 13.85 -1.60
C ASP A 121 -17.35 14.25 -1.94
N ALA A 122 -16.60 14.79 -0.97
CA ALA A 122 -15.20 15.13 -1.16
C ALA A 122 -14.34 13.89 -1.47
N SER A 123 -14.59 12.77 -0.80
CA SER A 123 -13.90 11.50 -1.08
C SER A 123 -14.19 11.01 -2.49
N ASP A 124 -15.45 11.04 -2.92
CA ASP A 124 -15.85 10.58 -4.24
C ASP A 124 -15.35 11.51 -5.35
N GLN A 125 -15.30 12.82 -5.09
CA GLN A 125 -14.68 13.77 -6.00
C GLN A 125 -13.19 13.48 -6.18
N ARG A 126 -12.44 13.26 -5.08
CA ARG A 126 -11.02 12.88 -5.15
C ARG A 126 -10.81 11.58 -5.92
N LYS A 127 -11.68 10.57 -5.74
CA LYS A 127 -11.62 9.31 -6.51
C LYS A 127 -11.83 9.55 -8.00
N LYS A 128 -12.77 10.41 -8.39
CA LYS A 128 -13.02 10.78 -9.79
C LYS A 128 -11.78 11.49 -10.38
N ASP A 129 -11.19 12.41 -9.63
CA ASP A 129 -9.99 13.13 -10.05
C ASP A 129 -8.80 12.19 -10.24
N LEU A 130 -8.58 11.25 -9.31
CA LEU A 130 -7.54 10.23 -9.46
C LEU A 130 -7.74 9.35 -10.69
N LYS A 131 -8.99 8.96 -10.99
CA LYS A 131 -9.30 8.19 -12.20
C LYS A 131 -8.97 8.98 -13.46
N ARG A 132 -9.37 10.26 -13.51
CA ARG A 132 -9.08 11.16 -14.63
C ARG A 132 -7.58 11.32 -14.86
N VAL A 133 -6.83 11.67 -13.82
CA VAL A 133 -5.37 11.89 -13.92
C VAL A 133 -4.65 10.61 -14.35
N ARG A 134 -5.08 9.43 -13.89
CA ARG A 134 -4.52 8.15 -14.34
C ARG A 134 -4.78 7.91 -15.82
N ALA A 135 -6.00 8.15 -16.30
CA ALA A 135 -6.33 7.99 -17.71
C ALA A 135 -5.52 8.95 -18.60
N GLU A 136 -5.35 10.19 -18.18
CA GLU A 136 -4.52 11.18 -18.89
C GLU A 136 -3.05 10.75 -18.95
N ARG A 137 -2.49 10.30 -17.83
CA ARG A 137 -1.12 9.77 -17.77
C ARG A 137 -0.94 8.60 -18.74
N ASP A 138 -1.87 7.65 -18.76
CA ASP A 138 -1.77 6.46 -19.60
C ASP A 138 -1.91 6.81 -21.10
N SER A 139 -2.76 7.76 -21.43
CA SER A 139 -2.87 8.33 -22.78
C SER A 139 -1.55 8.99 -23.21
N LEU A 140 -0.97 9.85 -22.36
CA LEU A 140 0.30 10.52 -22.65
C LEU A 140 1.45 9.52 -22.80
N ARG A 141 1.51 8.50 -21.94
CA ARG A 141 2.50 7.42 -22.04
C ARG A 141 2.41 6.70 -23.38
N THR A 142 1.20 6.39 -23.82
CA THR A 142 0.96 5.74 -25.12
C THR A 142 1.43 6.62 -26.28
N LYS A 143 1.12 7.92 -26.24
CA LYS A 143 1.58 8.88 -27.26
C LYS A 143 3.11 9.00 -27.31
N ILE A 144 3.77 9.06 -26.15
CA ILE A 144 5.24 9.10 -26.08
C ILE A 144 5.84 7.83 -26.70
N GLN A 145 5.27 6.66 -26.41
CA GLN A 145 5.74 5.39 -27.00
C GLN A 145 5.54 5.35 -28.53
N GLN A 146 4.42 5.86 -29.04
CA GLN A 146 4.18 5.97 -30.47
C GLN A 146 5.18 6.91 -31.14
N LEU A 147 5.42 8.09 -30.57
CA LEU A 147 6.39 9.05 -31.09
C LEU A 147 7.82 8.47 -31.07
N ALA A 148 8.21 7.80 -29.99
CA ALA A 148 9.51 7.13 -29.90
C ALA A 148 9.68 6.07 -31.00
N ARG A 149 8.63 5.30 -31.31
CA ARG A 149 8.66 4.32 -32.42
C ARG A 149 8.80 5.01 -33.77
N ILE A 150 8.08 6.10 -34.01
CA ILE A 150 8.16 6.86 -35.27
C ILE A 150 9.57 7.42 -35.45
N VAL A 151 10.13 8.05 -34.41
CA VAL A 151 11.50 8.57 -34.44
C VAL A 151 12.50 7.47 -34.78
N HIS A 152 12.37 6.30 -34.14
CA HIS A 152 13.25 5.17 -34.42
C HIS A 152 13.19 4.69 -35.87
N VAL A 153 11.98 4.60 -36.45
CA VAL A 153 11.82 4.23 -37.87
C VAL A 153 12.47 5.28 -38.78
N LEU A 154 12.23 6.56 -38.51
CA LEU A 154 12.81 7.65 -39.29
C LEU A 154 14.34 7.69 -39.19
N GLU A 155 14.90 7.38 -38.02
CA GLU A 155 16.36 7.26 -37.84
C GLU A 155 16.95 6.14 -38.69
N ILE A 156 16.28 4.97 -38.71
CA ILE A 156 16.69 3.83 -39.55
C ILE A 156 16.61 4.21 -41.03
N GLU A 157 15.49 4.79 -41.48
CA GLU A 157 15.31 5.21 -42.88
C GLU A 157 16.36 6.25 -43.28
N ASN A 158 16.62 7.24 -42.43
CA ASN A 158 17.65 8.25 -42.69
C ASN A 158 19.05 7.63 -42.79
N HIS A 159 19.36 6.67 -41.91
CA HIS A 159 20.63 5.96 -41.95
C HIS A 159 20.80 5.18 -43.26
N GLN A 160 19.77 4.43 -43.68
CA GLN A 160 19.77 3.68 -44.94
C GLN A 160 19.93 4.59 -46.17
N LEU A 161 19.24 5.74 -46.18
CA LEU A 161 19.37 6.73 -47.26
C LEU A 161 20.78 7.34 -47.33
N ARG A 162 21.44 7.54 -46.18
CA ARG A 162 22.84 8.01 -46.14
C ARG A 162 23.82 6.95 -46.63
N GLU A 163 23.58 5.68 -46.29
CA GLU A 163 24.41 4.57 -46.76
C GLU A 163 24.26 4.33 -48.27
N SER A 164 23.03 4.42 -48.81
CA SER A 164 22.79 4.32 -50.25
C SER A 164 23.36 5.51 -51.02
N ALA A 165 23.21 6.73 -50.51
CA ALA A 165 23.85 7.91 -51.09
C ALA A 165 25.39 7.89 -51.00
N GLY A 166 25.94 7.25 -49.96
CA GLY A 166 27.38 7.02 -49.80
C GLY A 166 27.94 5.93 -50.70
N THR A 167 27.11 4.99 -51.16
CA THR A 167 27.49 3.92 -52.09
C THR A 167 27.30 4.28 -53.57
N ASP A 168 26.34 5.18 -53.89
CA ASP A 168 26.13 5.72 -55.24
C ASP A 168 26.81 7.09 -55.49
N GLY A 169 27.48 7.65 -54.48
CA GLY A 169 27.96 9.03 -54.45
C GLY A 169 29.32 9.29 -55.12
N VAL A 170 29.41 9.19 -56.44
CA VAL A 170 30.36 10.08 -57.17
C VAL A 170 29.80 11.50 -57.03
N VAL A 171 30.36 12.28 -56.10
CA VAL A 171 30.04 13.71 -55.95
C VAL A 171 30.53 14.45 -57.20
N ARG A 172 29.68 14.57 -58.21
CA ARG A 172 29.91 15.47 -59.35
C ARG A 172 29.64 16.90 -58.88
N ILE A 173 30.72 17.62 -58.57
CA ILE A 173 30.70 19.06 -58.38
C ILE A 173 30.15 19.67 -59.67
N PHE A 174 28.97 20.27 -59.60
CA PHE A 174 28.39 21.01 -60.71
C PHE A 174 29.20 22.31 -60.87
N PRO A 175 29.94 22.52 -61.97
CA PRO A 175 30.72 23.74 -62.13
C PRO A 175 29.77 24.90 -62.29
N GLY A 176 29.78 25.81 -61.31
CA GLY A 176 29.02 27.05 -61.34
C GLY A 176 29.45 27.91 -62.54
N PRO A 177 28.51 28.61 -63.19
CA PRO A 177 28.79 29.34 -64.42
C PRO A 177 29.84 30.43 -64.16
N ARG A 178 30.89 30.40 -64.99
CA ARG A 178 31.85 31.50 -65.10
C ARG A 178 31.23 32.53 -66.04
N HIS A 179 30.88 33.69 -65.47
CA HIS A 179 30.94 35.06 -66.01
C HIS A 179 29.87 35.92 -65.35
#